data_AF-A0A9P6GH81-F1
#
_entry.id   AF-A0A9P6GH81-F1
#
_cell.length_a   1.000
_cell.length_b   1.000
_cell.length_c   1.000
_cell.angle_alpha   90.00
_cell.angle_beta   90.00
_cell.angle_gamma   90.00
#
_symmetry.space_group_name_H-M   'P 1'
#
loop_
_entity.id
_entity.type
_entity.pdbx_description
1 polymer ?
#
loop_
_entity_poly.entity_id
_entity_poly.type
_entity_poly.pdbx_seq_one_letter_code
_entity_poly.pdbx_strand_id
1 'polypeptide(L)'
;MDPRTQQADQSYESSSNFNPNFNPNFDRSNPSPDHAHDLSSQSTRTNTWVQTPGGPYPQDQNPNYQNFGPNQQPGYFQGPININGYAEDVKGKDPFKDSTYVTERSVMPTPNESSRDSSDLEKEKPATEPHDSHKKDPNQPWMAFGPRLKHFTWAWYTLTMATGGISTLIAVQPHRFPGLITIGAIFYIVNLFFFAILGACMVLRFTKFPGTFKESVTHEREALFLGPFFLSIATIITGTQKYVVESYEANHPMRGWIVTSMAIAFWVYVFMTFCLAIFQYSFLFAKHTYLLTKFMPSWLLPIFPIMLGGTIAAVIAKDQPVGSRMPIIAAGLGCQGLGFTMSIIMYAHYIGRLMQVGYPNREHRGAMFIGVGPPSFTALAFIGMANALEDDFDLQGDGLIDANVLRTLAIVSALFLWVLAMWFFMIAFIAVLHSRPEYFHLGWWAMVFPNSGFIIATINIGNSLKDEVILYVANGLTIAILCMWVFVLYHNIRAVVVQDIMYPGRDEDVED
;
A
#
# COMPACT_ATOMS: atom_id res chain seq x y z
N MET A 1 14.37 -40.18 21.68
CA MET A 1 12.96 -40.45 21.29
C MET A 1 12.16 -39.23 21.71
N ASP A 2 11.69 -38.47 20.73
CA ASP A 2 10.82 -37.29 20.88
C ASP A 2 9.65 -37.49 19.89
N PRO A 3 8.37 -37.49 20.33
CA PRO A 3 7.25 -37.94 19.49
C PRO A 3 6.52 -36.80 18.77
N ARG A 4 7.24 -35.91 18.05
CA ARG A 4 6.61 -34.78 17.31
C ARG A 4 7.15 -34.48 15.91
N THR A 5 7.61 -35.50 15.18
CA THR A 5 7.88 -35.40 13.74
C THR A 5 6.99 -36.36 12.96
N GLN A 6 6.00 -35.83 12.23
CA GLN A 6 5.33 -36.56 11.14
C GLN A 6 6.14 -36.37 9.85
N GLN A 7 6.54 -37.49 9.24
CA GLN A 7 7.10 -37.55 7.89
C GLN A 7 5.97 -37.40 6.86
N ALA A 8 6.25 -36.69 5.78
CA ALA A 8 5.35 -36.55 4.64
C ALA A 8 5.24 -37.87 3.86
N ASP A 9 4.02 -38.24 3.48
CA ASP A 9 3.70 -39.42 2.67
C ASP A 9 4.36 -39.33 1.28
N GLN A 10 5.22 -40.30 0.98
CA GLN A 10 5.69 -40.60 -0.37
C GLN A 10 4.91 -41.81 -0.88
N SER A 11 3.93 -41.58 -1.75
CA SER A 11 3.33 -42.64 -2.56
C SER A 11 3.04 -42.14 -3.97
N TYR A 12 4.04 -42.28 -4.84
CA TYR A 12 3.81 -42.44 -6.28
C TYR A 12 4.83 -43.45 -6.79
N GLU A 13 4.44 -44.72 -6.75
CA GLU A 13 5.14 -45.78 -7.46
C GLU A 13 4.71 -45.82 -8.93
N SER A 14 5.74 -46.11 -9.72
CA SER A 14 5.81 -46.42 -11.14
C SER A 14 4.69 -47.29 -11.70
N SER A 15 4.21 -46.93 -12.89
CA SER A 15 4.00 -47.93 -13.93
C SER A 15 4.34 -47.34 -15.30
N SER A 16 5.36 -47.96 -15.90
CA SER A 16 5.81 -47.84 -17.27
C SER A 16 4.73 -48.31 -18.25
N ASN A 17 4.47 -47.55 -19.32
CA ASN A 17 4.24 -48.12 -20.64
C ASN A 17 4.54 -47.11 -21.76
N PHE A 18 5.49 -47.50 -22.59
CA PHE A 18 5.92 -46.92 -23.86
C PHE A 18 4.82 -47.08 -24.92
N ASN A 19 4.60 -46.07 -25.78
CA ASN A 19 4.76 -46.25 -27.22
C ASN A 19 4.90 -44.88 -27.96
N PRO A 20 5.85 -44.72 -28.90
CA PRO A 20 6.20 -43.45 -29.53
C PRO A 20 5.54 -43.31 -30.91
N ASN A 21 5.10 -42.11 -31.29
CA ASN A 21 4.98 -41.67 -32.69
C ASN A 21 4.49 -40.22 -32.74
N PHE A 22 5.40 -39.25 -32.88
CA PHE A 22 5.24 -38.18 -33.86
C PHE A 22 6.55 -37.41 -34.07
N ASN A 23 7.02 -37.37 -35.31
CA ASN A 23 8.23 -36.69 -35.78
C ASN A 23 7.84 -35.32 -36.39
N PRO A 24 8.57 -34.22 -36.13
CA PRO A 24 8.23 -32.90 -36.63
C PRO A 24 8.90 -32.61 -37.98
N ASN A 25 8.15 -32.01 -38.89
CA ASN A 25 8.54 -31.13 -40.00
C ASN A 25 7.56 -31.30 -41.16
N PHE A 26 6.86 -30.23 -41.56
CA PHE A 26 6.81 -29.87 -42.98
C PHE A 26 6.41 -28.40 -43.15
N ASP A 27 7.08 -27.80 -44.11
CA ASP A 27 7.28 -26.39 -44.38
C ASP A 27 6.35 -25.92 -45.54
N ARG A 28 6.01 -24.63 -45.55
CA ARG A 28 5.64 -23.76 -46.72
C ARG A 28 4.44 -24.13 -47.62
N SER A 29 3.52 -23.17 -47.80
CA SER A 29 3.39 -22.34 -49.03
C SER A 29 2.01 -21.63 -49.12
N ASN A 30 2.05 -20.33 -49.46
CA ASN A 30 0.95 -19.52 -50.04
C ASN A 30 1.11 -19.58 -51.59
N PRO A 31 0.15 -19.24 -52.49
CA PRO A 31 -0.74 -18.05 -52.44
C PRO A 31 -2.19 -18.20 -53.03
N SER A 32 -2.97 -17.12 -52.89
CA SER A 32 -4.32 -16.76 -53.44
C SER A 32 -4.47 -16.89 -54.99
N PRO A 33 -5.62 -16.60 -55.69
CA PRO A 33 -6.77 -15.73 -55.33
C PRO A 33 -8.19 -16.05 -55.92
N ASP A 34 -9.12 -15.11 -55.68
CA ASP A 34 -10.30 -14.70 -56.49
C ASP A 34 -11.73 -15.26 -56.28
N HIS A 35 -12.63 -14.30 -55.95
CA HIS A 35 -14.02 -14.05 -56.43
C HIS A 35 -15.11 -15.14 -56.21
N ALA A 36 -16.38 -14.89 -55.86
CA ALA A 36 -17.21 -13.68 -55.68
C ALA A 36 -18.63 -14.10 -55.17
N HIS A 37 -19.34 -13.15 -54.53
CA HIS A 37 -20.81 -12.98 -54.39
C HIS A 37 -21.64 -14.10 -53.71
N ASP A 38 -22.69 -13.88 -52.93
CA ASP A 38 -23.39 -12.76 -52.27
C ASP A 38 -24.45 -13.47 -51.39
N LEU A 39 -24.84 -12.90 -50.24
CA LEU A 39 -26.23 -12.91 -49.69
C LEU A 39 -26.27 -12.46 -48.21
N SER A 40 -26.75 -11.23 -48.04
CA SER A 40 -27.61 -10.68 -46.98
C SER A 40 -27.79 -11.44 -45.64
N SER A 41 -27.56 -10.76 -44.52
CA SER A 41 -28.60 -10.40 -43.52
C SER A 41 -27.99 -9.78 -42.25
N GLN A 42 -28.59 -8.67 -41.80
CA GLN A 42 -28.38 -8.10 -40.46
C GLN A 42 -28.96 -9.04 -39.37
N SER A 43 -28.29 -9.19 -38.21
CA SER A 43 -28.99 -9.27 -36.91
C SER A 43 -28.06 -9.14 -35.69
N THR A 44 -28.32 -8.08 -34.90
CA THR A 44 -28.60 -8.01 -33.46
C THR A 44 -28.15 -9.14 -32.49
N ARG A 45 -27.47 -8.69 -31.41
CA ARG A 45 -27.34 -9.21 -30.01
C ARG A 45 -27.91 -10.61 -29.67
N THR A 46 -27.11 -11.45 -28.99
CA THR A 46 -27.42 -11.99 -27.63
C THR A 46 -26.24 -12.75 -26.98
N ASN A 47 -26.13 -12.62 -25.65
CA ASN A 47 -25.31 -13.42 -24.74
C ASN A 47 -25.85 -14.85 -24.59
N THR A 48 -24.96 -15.85 -24.57
CA THR A 48 -24.89 -16.97 -23.61
C THR A 48 -23.72 -17.88 -24.02
N TRP A 49 -23.04 -18.51 -23.05
CA TRP A 49 -22.80 -19.97 -22.97
C TRP A 49 -21.91 -20.30 -21.76
N VAL A 50 -22.47 -21.11 -20.85
CA VAL A 50 -21.76 -21.90 -19.83
C VAL A 50 -21.54 -23.30 -20.42
N GLN A 51 -20.37 -23.90 -20.21
CA GLN A 51 -20.23 -25.35 -20.16
C GLN A 51 -19.21 -25.77 -19.09
N THR A 52 -19.67 -26.57 -18.12
CA THR A 52 -18.86 -27.40 -17.22
C THR A 52 -19.10 -28.88 -17.55
N PRO A 53 -18.09 -29.78 -17.46
CA PRO A 53 -18.22 -31.16 -17.94
C PRO A 53 -18.91 -32.10 -16.92
N GLY A 54 -19.54 -33.17 -17.43
CA GLY A 54 -20.31 -34.15 -16.66
C GLY A 54 -19.46 -35.22 -15.95
N GLY A 55 -19.98 -35.74 -14.83
CA GLY A 55 -19.42 -36.87 -14.08
C GLY A 55 -20.02 -38.24 -14.49
N PRO A 56 -19.41 -39.37 -14.09
CA PRO A 56 -19.72 -40.68 -14.66
C PRO A 56 -20.58 -41.59 -13.74
N TYR A 57 -21.33 -42.50 -14.39
CA TYR A 57 -22.00 -43.74 -13.91
C TYR A 57 -23.47 -43.68 -13.40
N PRO A 58 -24.27 -44.77 -13.62
CA PRO A 58 -25.64 -44.69 -14.12
C PRO A 58 -26.72 -45.09 -13.10
N GLN A 59 -27.95 -44.63 -13.36
CA GLN A 59 -29.19 -44.99 -12.64
C GLN A 59 -29.69 -46.38 -13.07
N ASP A 60 -30.00 -47.22 -12.08
CA ASP A 60 -30.85 -48.41 -12.25
C ASP A 60 -32.21 -48.23 -11.56
N GLN A 61 -33.18 -48.92 -12.15
CA GLN A 61 -34.59 -48.55 -12.30
C GLN A 61 -35.54 -49.11 -11.21
N ASN A 62 -36.76 -48.57 -11.24
CA ASN A 62 -38.07 -49.26 -11.14
C ASN A 62 -38.88 -49.11 -9.82
N PRO A 63 -40.21 -49.37 -9.81
CA PRO A 63 -41.29 -48.56 -10.37
C PRO A 63 -42.42 -48.26 -9.35
N ASN A 64 -42.93 -47.03 -9.30
CA ASN A 64 -44.32 -46.72 -8.94
C ASN A 64 -44.57 -45.22 -9.16
N TYR A 65 -44.83 -44.84 -10.41
CA TYR A 65 -45.34 -43.50 -10.74
C TYR A 65 -46.77 -43.64 -11.26
N GLN A 66 -47.73 -43.10 -10.49
CA GLN A 66 -49.00 -42.66 -11.03
C GLN A 66 -48.82 -41.26 -11.65
N ASN A 67 -49.39 -41.12 -12.84
CA ASN A 67 -49.35 -39.97 -13.74
C ASN A 67 -49.76 -38.63 -13.09
N PHE A 68 -48.99 -37.57 -13.36
CA PHE A 68 -49.53 -36.22 -13.60
C PHE A 68 -48.62 -35.44 -14.57
N GLY A 69 -49.22 -34.76 -15.54
CA GLY A 69 -48.65 -33.61 -16.25
C GLY A 69 -49.73 -32.52 -16.37
N PRO A 70 -49.49 -31.40 -17.06
CA PRO A 70 -48.23 -30.70 -17.29
C PRO A 70 -48.29 -29.27 -16.69
N ASN A 71 -47.15 -28.77 -16.20
CA ASN A 71 -46.88 -27.43 -15.63
C ASN A 71 -46.59 -27.44 -14.13
N GLN A 72 -45.38 -27.88 -13.78
CA GLN A 72 -44.61 -27.43 -12.62
C GLN A 72 -43.24 -28.12 -12.68
N GLN A 73 -42.18 -27.37 -13.02
CA GLN A 73 -40.82 -27.79 -12.70
C GLN A 73 -40.62 -27.57 -11.19
N PRO A 74 -40.23 -28.58 -10.40
CA PRO A 74 -40.00 -28.41 -8.98
C PRO A 74 -38.66 -27.71 -8.74
N GLY A 75 -38.71 -26.55 -8.08
CA GLY A 75 -37.53 -25.85 -7.59
C GLY A 75 -36.78 -26.68 -6.55
N TYR A 76 -35.45 -26.67 -6.64
CA TYR A 76 -34.57 -27.06 -5.56
C TYR A 76 -34.95 -26.24 -4.31
N PHE A 77 -35.03 -26.88 -3.14
CA PHE A 77 -35.53 -26.37 -1.83
C PHE A 77 -37.03 -26.58 -1.58
N GLN A 78 -37.40 -27.78 -1.10
CA GLN A 78 -38.65 -28.01 -0.36
C GLN A 78 -38.35 -27.99 1.14
N GLY A 79 -38.66 -26.87 1.80
CA GLY A 79 -38.69 -26.75 3.26
C GLY A 79 -39.80 -25.77 3.67
N PRO A 80 -40.39 -25.90 4.87
CA PRO A 80 -41.41 -24.98 5.33
C PRO A 80 -40.87 -23.55 5.38
N ILE A 81 -41.73 -22.59 5.05
CA ILE A 81 -41.39 -21.18 4.88
C ILE A 81 -42.20 -20.40 5.91
N ASN A 82 -41.57 -19.44 6.60
CA ASN A 82 -42.28 -18.63 7.57
C ASN A 82 -43.19 -17.57 6.90
N ILE A 83 -43.98 -16.86 7.71
CA ILE A 83 -44.98 -15.85 7.26
C ILE A 83 -44.35 -14.72 6.41
N ASN A 84 -43.02 -14.53 6.50
CA ASN A 84 -42.29 -13.51 5.74
C ASN A 84 -41.51 -14.07 4.54
N GLY A 85 -41.72 -15.33 4.15
CA GLY A 85 -41.17 -15.89 2.91
C GLY A 85 -39.73 -16.41 3.01
N TYR A 86 -39.17 -16.58 4.22
CA TYR A 86 -37.84 -17.18 4.42
C TYR A 86 -37.95 -18.65 4.83
N ALA A 87 -37.02 -19.49 4.36
CA ALA A 87 -36.96 -20.91 4.70
C ALA A 87 -36.70 -21.12 6.20
N GLU A 88 -37.50 -21.96 6.85
CA GLU A 88 -37.32 -22.35 8.25
C GLU A 88 -36.18 -23.37 8.39
N ASP A 89 -35.23 -23.09 9.28
CA ASP A 89 -34.16 -24.02 9.63
C ASP A 89 -34.69 -25.09 10.60
N VAL A 90 -34.87 -26.31 10.10
CA VAL A 90 -35.37 -27.45 10.88
C VAL A 90 -34.23 -28.37 11.36
N LYS A 91 -32.98 -27.91 11.32
CA LYS A 91 -31.84 -28.75 11.71
C LYS A 91 -31.76 -28.90 13.24
N GLY A 92 -32.51 -29.86 13.79
CA GLY A 92 -32.41 -30.23 15.20
C GLY A 92 -33.49 -31.14 15.79
N LYS A 93 -34.50 -31.58 15.02
CA LYS A 93 -35.53 -32.48 15.55
C LYS A 93 -35.88 -33.57 14.54
N ASP A 94 -35.24 -34.73 14.67
CA ASP A 94 -35.96 -36.02 14.72
C ASP A 94 -35.01 -37.17 15.16
N PRO A 95 -35.49 -38.14 15.94
CA PRO A 95 -34.65 -39.10 16.66
C PRO A 95 -34.48 -40.41 15.86
N PHE A 96 -33.27 -40.71 15.40
CA PHE A 96 -32.92 -42.06 14.96
C PHE A 96 -32.33 -42.87 16.12
N LYS A 97 -33.02 -43.96 16.44
CA LYS A 97 -32.63 -44.99 17.41
C LYS A 97 -31.57 -45.94 16.83
N ASP A 98 -30.78 -46.48 17.75
CA ASP A 98 -29.91 -47.66 17.69
C ASP A 98 -28.43 -47.51 17.27
N SER A 99 -27.60 -47.62 18.32
CA SER A 99 -26.38 -48.45 18.43
C SER A 99 -25.08 -47.70 18.80
N THR A 100 -24.63 -48.03 20.03
CA THR A 100 -23.24 -48.16 20.52
C THR A 100 -22.41 -46.91 20.87
N TYR A 101 -22.56 -46.49 22.14
CA TYR A 101 -21.59 -45.98 23.13
C TYR A 101 -20.44 -45.04 22.70
N VAL A 102 -20.55 -43.77 23.11
CA VAL A 102 -19.44 -43.01 23.70
C VAL A 102 -19.96 -42.29 24.96
N THR A 103 -19.24 -42.44 26.07
CA THR A 103 -19.59 -41.98 27.42
C THR A 103 -19.83 -40.47 27.50
N GLU A 104 -21.00 -40.11 28.03
CA GLU A 104 -21.45 -38.74 28.29
C GLU A 104 -20.56 -38.08 29.36
N ARG A 105 -19.85 -37.01 29.01
CA ARG A 105 -19.20 -36.13 29.99
C ARG A 105 -20.26 -35.12 30.42
N SER A 106 -20.62 -35.14 31.70
CA SER A 106 -21.64 -34.28 32.31
C SER A 106 -21.43 -32.80 31.97
N VAL A 107 -22.31 -32.23 31.14
CA VAL A 107 -22.40 -30.79 30.91
C VAL A 107 -23.31 -30.23 32.01
N MET A 108 -22.80 -29.31 32.84
CA MET A 108 -23.63 -28.60 33.81
C MET A 108 -24.71 -27.80 33.07
N PRO A 109 -25.96 -27.71 33.59
CA PRO A 109 -26.99 -26.89 32.99
C PRO A 109 -26.58 -25.41 33.12
N THR A 110 -26.61 -24.66 32.02
CA THR A 110 -26.60 -23.19 32.07
C THR A 110 -27.81 -22.71 32.88
N PRO A 111 -27.63 -21.85 33.89
CA PRO A 111 -28.75 -21.25 34.61
C PRO A 111 -29.59 -20.41 33.64
N ASN A 112 -30.88 -20.73 33.54
CA ASN A 112 -31.86 -19.85 32.92
C ASN A 112 -32.19 -18.68 33.87
N GLU A 113 -32.43 -17.53 33.24
CA GLU A 113 -32.90 -16.26 33.82
C GLU A 113 -31.84 -15.44 34.58
N SER A 114 -31.19 -14.53 33.84
CA SER A 114 -30.78 -13.25 34.40
C SER A 114 -31.71 -12.16 33.88
N SER A 115 -32.25 -11.38 34.81
CA SER A 115 -33.07 -10.20 34.57
C SER A 115 -32.36 -9.25 33.61
N ARG A 116 -33.09 -8.72 32.62
CA ARG A 116 -32.65 -7.59 31.81
C ARG A 116 -32.58 -6.32 32.67
N ASP A 117 -31.55 -6.21 33.50
CA ASP A 117 -30.97 -4.94 33.87
C ASP A 117 -29.61 -4.87 33.20
N SER A 118 -29.57 -4.20 32.05
CA SER A 118 -28.35 -3.79 31.39
C SER A 118 -27.63 -2.80 32.30
N SER A 119 -26.86 -3.33 33.25
CA SER A 119 -25.78 -2.58 33.87
C SER A 119 -24.74 -2.37 32.79
N ASP A 120 -24.73 -1.14 32.28
CA ASP A 120 -23.81 -0.60 31.28
C ASP A 120 -22.38 -0.61 31.89
N LEU A 121 -21.75 -1.79 31.95
CA LEU A 121 -20.41 -2.02 32.50
C LEU A 121 -19.31 -1.26 31.72
N GLU A 122 -19.64 -0.69 30.56
CA GLU A 122 -18.76 0.22 29.80
C GLU A 122 -18.77 1.68 30.31
N LYS A 123 -19.61 2.02 31.31
CA LYS A 123 -19.65 3.36 31.94
C LYS A 123 -19.05 3.44 33.33
N GLU A 124 -18.47 2.36 33.86
CA GLU A 124 -17.54 2.51 34.98
C GLU A 124 -16.24 3.13 34.43
N LYS A 125 -16.12 4.46 34.61
CA LYS A 125 -14.81 5.12 34.51
C LYS A 125 -13.85 4.32 35.40
N PRO A 126 -12.75 3.77 34.87
CA PRO A 126 -11.75 3.16 35.75
C PRO A 126 -11.34 4.20 36.78
N ALA A 127 -11.32 3.80 38.06
CA ALA A 127 -10.98 4.66 39.21
C ALA A 127 -9.51 5.12 39.20
N THR A 128 -8.76 4.75 38.17
CA THR A 128 -7.43 5.22 37.80
C THR A 128 -7.51 5.69 36.35
N GLU A 129 -7.12 6.94 36.08
CA GLU A 129 -6.89 7.37 34.69
C GLU A 129 -6.00 6.31 34.03
N PRO A 130 -6.37 5.75 32.86
CA PRO A 130 -5.47 4.86 32.14
C PRO A 130 -4.14 5.59 31.96
N HIS A 131 -3.04 4.95 32.34
CA HIS A 131 -1.70 5.52 32.21
C HIS A 131 -1.47 5.82 30.73
N ASP A 132 -1.64 7.08 30.33
CA ASP A 132 -1.33 7.54 28.99
C ASP A 132 0.18 7.46 28.83
N SER A 133 0.67 6.43 28.12
CA SER A 133 2.10 6.21 27.85
C SER A 133 2.76 7.42 27.18
N HIS A 134 1.97 8.31 26.58
CA HIS A 134 2.47 9.54 25.97
C HIS A 134 2.52 10.74 26.93
N LYS A 135 1.83 10.69 28.08
CA LYS A 135 1.82 11.77 29.07
C LYS A 135 3.18 11.86 29.74
N LYS A 136 3.79 13.04 29.63
CA LYS A 136 5.09 13.30 30.25
C LYS A 136 4.98 13.17 31.77
N ASP A 137 5.80 12.31 32.36
CA ASP A 137 5.97 12.29 33.82
C ASP A 137 6.54 13.66 34.27
N PRO A 138 5.82 14.41 35.13
CA PRO A 138 6.33 15.66 35.68
C PRO A 138 7.67 15.52 36.42
N ASN A 139 7.99 14.32 36.89
CA ASN A 139 9.22 14.00 37.62
C ASN A 139 10.32 13.41 36.73
N GLN A 140 10.15 13.42 35.40
CA GLN A 140 11.11 12.88 34.45
C GLN A 140 12.49 13.57 34.60
N PRO A 141 13.57 12.84 34.95
CA PRO A 141 14.88 13.43 35.11
C PRO A 141 15.45 13.88 33.76
N TRP A 142 16.20 14.99 33.77
CA TRP A 142 16.88 15.46 32.57
C TRP A 142 18.00 14.50 32.18
N MET A 143 18.03 14.07 30.91
CA MET A 143 19.08 13.20 30.39
C MET A 143 19.99 13.91 29.39
N ALA A 144 21.30 13.66 29.50
CA ALA A 144 22.25 14.14 28.49
C ALA A 144 21.95 13.53 27.09
N PHE A 145 22.38 14.19 26.02
CA PHE A 145 22.14 13.73 24.65
C PHE A 145 22.77 12.34 24.36
N GLY A 146 23.92 12.03 24.96
CA GLY A 146 24.66 10.80 24.71
C GLY A 146 23.89 9.50 25.04
N PRO A 147 23.26 9.39 26.23
CA PRO A 147 22.36 8.27 26.55
C PRO A 147 21.08 8.26 25.73
N ARG A 148 20.51 9.43 25.41
CA ARG A 148 19.27 9.57 24.63
C ARG A 148 19.39 8.98 23.22
N LEU A 149 20.58 8.97 22.66
CA LEU A 149 20.86 8.36 21.35
C LEU A 149 20.50 6.86 21.28
N LYS A 150 20.42 6.16 22.43
CA LYS A 150 19.93 4.78 22.47
C LYS A 150 18.50 4.64 21.94
N HIS A 151 17.68 5.69 22.10
CA HIS A 151 16.27 5.76 21.72
C HIS A 151 16.04 6.46 20.37
N PHE A 152 17.10 6.64 19.58
CA PHE A 152 17.00 7.27 18.27
C PHE A 152 16.59 6.24 17.21
N THR A 153 15.34 6.27 16.74
CA THR A 153 14.73 5.22 15.92
C THR A 153 14.79 5.47 14.40
N TRP A 154 14.40 4.48 13.58
CA TRP A 154 14.22 4.67 12.14
C TRP A 154 13.14 5.70 11.77
N ALA A 155 12.19 5.99 12.67
CA ALA A 155 11.11 6.93 12.41
C ALA A 155 11.62 8.36 12.13
N TRP A 156 12.85 8.68 12.55
CA TRP A 156 13.51 9.94 12.23
C TRP A 156 13.65 10.21 10.73
N TYR A 157 13.73 9.18 9.89
CA TYR A 157 13.77 9.36 8.43
C TYR A 157 12.46 9.87 7.83
N THR A 158 11.38 9.98 8.62
CA THR A 158 10.16 10.68 8.19
C THR A 158 10.38 12.18 7.97
N LEU A 159 11.30 12.80 8.72
CA LEU A 159 11.75 14.19 8.52
C LEU A 159 12.39 14.38 7.14
N THR A 160 13.35 13.51 6.79
CA THR A 160 14.09 13.61 5.52
C THR A 160 13.19 13.29 4.33
N MET A 161 12.38 12.25 4.44
CA MET A 161 11.38 11.92 3.43
C MET A 161 10.43 13.10 3.17
N ALA A 162 9.89 13.73 4.21
CA ALA A 162 9.01 14.89 4.07
C ALA A 162 9.72 16.11 3.47
N THR A 163 10.94 16.40 3.92
CA THR A 163 11.75 17.52 3.40
C THR A 163 12.09 17.32 1.92
N GLY A 164 12.45 16.10 1.54
CA GLY A 164 12.66 15.71 0.14
C GLY A 164 11.38 15.80 -0.69
N GLY A 165 10.23 15.41 -0.14
CA GLY A 165 8.92 15.56 -0.79
C GLY A 165 8.57 17.02 -1.09
N ILE A 166 8.82 17.93 -0.14
CA ILE A 166 8.70 19.39 -0.35
C ILE A 166 9.63 19.87 -1.45
N SER A 167 10.88 19.43 -1.44
CA SER A 167 11.84 19.79 -2.49
C SER A 167 11.33 19.34 -3.87
N THR A 168 10.87 18.10 -4.02
CA THR A 168 10.30 17.63 -5.30
C THR A 168 9.05 18.42 -5.70
N LEU A 169 8.18 18.75 -4.75
CA LEU A 169 6.97 19.55 -5.00
C LEU A 169 7.28 20.97 -5.51
N ILE A 170 8.32 21.62 -4.98
CA ILE A 170 8.72 22.97 -5.41
C ILE A 170 9.24 22.95 -6.87
N ALA A 171 9.98 21.91 -7.26
CA ALA A 171 10.54 21.79 -8.61
C ALA A 171 9.47 21.79 -9.72
N VAL A 172 8.28 21.29 -9.39
CA VAL A 172 7.20 21.02 -10.35
C VAL A 172 6.05 22.01 -10.27
N GLN A 173 6.18 23.12 -9.53
CA GLN A 173 5.10 24.10 -9.44
C GLN A 173 4.71 24.68 -10.82
N PRO A 174 3.40 24.86 -11.08
CA PRO A 174 2.91 25.34 -12.37
C PRO A 174 3.25 26.82 -12.61
N HIS A 175 3.05 27.68 -11.62
CA HIS A 175 3.27 29.13 -11.74
C HIS A 175 4.66 29.51 -11.20
N ARG A 176 5.67 29.39 -12.06
CA ARG A 176 7.07 29.64 -11.70
C ARG A 176 7.39 31.14 -11.58
N PHE A 177 8.21 31.49 -10.59
CA PHE A 177 8.79 32.83 -10.43
C PHE A 177 10.32 32.77 -10.28
N PRO A 178 11.06 33.86 -10.55
CA PRO A 178 12.50 33.89 -10.37
C PRO A 178 12.90 33.53 -8.92
N GLY A 179 13.69 32.48 -8.75
CA GLY A 179 14.14 31.99 -7.44
C GLY A 179 13.38 30.77 -6.92
N LEU A 180 12.26 30.36 -7.52
CA LEU A 180 11.53 29.15 -7.09
C LEU A 180 12.41 27.89 -7.09
N ILE A 181 13.17 27.67 -8.18
CA ILE A 181 14.11 26.54 -8.28
C ILE A 181 15.22 26.64 -7.22
N THR A 182 15.69 27.85 -6.91
CA THR A 182 16.68 28.09 -5.85
C THR A 182 16.12 27.70 -4.48
N ILE A 183 14.88 28.07 -4.17
CA ILE A 183 14.21 27.65 -2.93
C ILE A 183 14.12 26.12 -2.87
N GLY A 184 13.70 25.51 -3.97
CA GLY A 184 13.61 24.05 -4.08
C GLY A 184 14.96 23.34 -3.87
N ALA A 185 16.04 23.90 -4.43
CA ALA A 185 17.40 23.40 -4.25
C ALA A 185 17.90 23.58 -2.80
N ILE A 186 17.51 24.65 -2.11
CA ILE A 186 17.80 24.82 -0.67
C ILE A 186 17.15 23.69 0.13
N PHE A 187 15.87 23.39 -0.11
CA PHE A 187 15.20 22.24 0.54
C PHE A 187 15.89 20.91 0.20
N TYR A 188 16.37 20.74 -1.03
CA TYR A 188 17.13 19.54 -1.43
C TYR A 188 18.44 19.40 -0.64
N ILE A 189 19.22 20.47 -0.54
CA ILE A 189 20.49 20.48 0.21
C ILE A 189 20.24 20.26 1.70
N VAL A 190 19.21 20.91 2.27
CA VAL A 190 18.80 20.69 3.66
C VAL A 190 18.39 19.22 3.89
N ASN A 191 17.68 18.61 2.93
CA ASN A 191 17.34 17.19 3.01
C ASN A 191 18.60 16.29 3.04
N LEU A 192 19.58 16.54 2.16
CA LEU A 192 20.85 15.80 2.16
C LEU A 192 21.60 15.95 3.49
N PHE A 193 21.61 17.16 4.05
CA PHE A 193 22.23 17.44 5.34
C PHE A 193 21.52 16.71 6.48
N PHE A 194 20.19 16.75 6.55
CA PHE A 194 19.42 15.98 7.51
C PHE A 194 19.68 14.49 7.34
N PHE A 195 19.63 13.95 6.12
CA PHE A 195 19.87 12.52 5.87
C PHE A 195 21.26 12.08 6.36
N ALA A 196 22.30 12.88 6.10
CA ALA A 196 23.64 12.61 6.58
C ALA A 196 23.75 12.63 8.11
N ILE A 197 23.12 13.61 8.78
CA ILE A 197 23.13 13.71 10.24
C ILE A 197 22.37 12.55 10.88
N LEU A 198 21.15 12.25 10.41
CA LEU A 198 20.37 11.14 10.96
C LEU A 198 21.09 9.80 10.72
N GLY A 199 21.74 9.64 9.57
CA GLY A 199 22.62 8.51 9.27
C GLY A 199 23.78 8.39 10.25
N ALA A 200 24.49 9.49 10.52
CA ALA A 200 25.55 9.52 11.52
C ALA A 200 25.03 9.17 12.91
N CYS A 201 23.86 9.68 13.32
CA CYS A 201 23.22 9.34 14.59
C CYS A 201 22.86 7.85 14.69
N MET A 202 22.34 7.23 13.62
CA MET A 202 22.05 5.78 13.59
C MET A 202 23.32 4.94 13.69
N VAL A 203 24.36 5.29 12.94
CA VAL A 203 25.67 4.63 13.05
C VAL A 203 26.21 4.75 14.47
N LEU A 204 26.15 5.94 15.07
CA LEU A 204 26.58 6.17 16.45
C LEU A 204 25.73 5.36 17.46
N ARG A 205 24.41 5.27 17.29
CA ARG A 205 23.54 4.41 18.13
C ARG A 205 24.01 2.95 18.09
N PHE A 206 24.17 2.39 16.90
CA PHE A 206 24.49 0.96 16.74
C PHE A 206 25.92 0.59 17.12
N THR A 207 26.86 1.53 16.98
CA THR A 207 28.25 1.33 17.42
C THR A 207 28.42 1.48 18.94
N LYS A 208 27.73 2.45 19.56
CA LYS A 208 27.85 2.72 21.01
C LYS A 208 27.04 1.76 21.87
N PHE A 209 25.90 1.28 21.37
CA PHE A 209 25.00 0.38 22.07
C PHE A 209 24.87 -0.93 21.29
N PRO A 210 25.83 -1.87 21.43
CA PRO A 210 25.81 -3.11 20.67
C PRO A 210 24.54 -3.92 20.96
N GLY A 211 23.99 -4.57 19.94
CA GLY A 211 22.72 -5.30 20.02
C GLY A 211 21.49 -4.49 19.59
N THR A 212 21.52 -3.15 19.72
CA THR A 212 20.38 -2.29 19.36
C THR A 212 20.01 -2.35 17.87
N PHE A 213 20.95 -2.66 16.98
CA PHE A 213 20.63 -2.87 15.55
C PHE A 213 19.68 -4.05 15.36
N LYS A 214 20.01 -5.20 15.96
CA LYS A 214 19.18 -6.42 15.85
C LYS A 214 17.81 -6.18 16.48
N GLU A 215 17.79 -5.58 17.67
CA GLU A 215 16.57 -5.21 18.38
C GLU A 215 15.68 -4.32 17.50
N SER A 216 16.25 -3.23 16.96
CA SER A 216 15.56 -2.26 16.10
C SER A 216 14.93 -2.89 14.85
N VAL A 217 15.64 -3.77 14.12
CA VAL A 217 15.10 -4.40 12.90
C VAL A 217 14.15 -5.57 13.17
N THR A 218 14.07 -6.06 14.42
CA THR A 218 13.17 -7.15 14.82
C THR A 218 11.99 -6.68 15.68
N HIS A 219 12.01 -5.44 16.15
CA HIS A 219 10.96 -4.85 16.97
C HIS A 219 9.65 -4.66 16.18
N GLU A 220 8.50 -4.96 16.79
CA GLU A 220 7.19 -4.94 16.13
C GLU A 220 6.79 -3.58 15.54
N ARG A 221 7.24 -2.49 16.18
CA ARG A 221 6.93 -1.10 15.81
C ARG A 221 8.07 -0.43 15.05
N GLU A 222 9.24 -0.28 15.68
CA GLU A 222 10.41 0.37 15.06
C GLU A 222 10.78 -0.24 13.69
N ALA A 223 10.67 -1.57 13.50
CA ALA A 223 11.02 -2.18 12.22
C ALA A 223 10.16 -1.67 11.05
N LEU A 224 8.89 -1.34 11.28
CA LEU A 224 8.01 -0.76 10.23
C LEU A 224 8.58 0.54 9.67
N PHE A 225 9.38 1.27 10.45
CA PHE A 225 9.97 2.53 10.06
C PHE A 225 11.29 2.40 9.26
N LEU A 226 11.76 1.18 8.98
CA LEU A 226 12.80 0.96 7.96
C LEU A 226 12.35 1.46 6.57
N GLY A 227 11.04 1.44 6.29
CA GLY A 227 10.50 2.00 5.05
C GLY A 227 10.89 3.46 4.81
N PRO A 228 10.62 4.39 5.76
CA PRO A 228 11.05 5.78 5.72
C PRO A 228 12.51 6.06 5.33
N PHE A 229 13.45 5.20 5.74
CA PHE A 229 14.85 5.31 5.30
C PHE A 229 14.96 5.20 3.77
N PHE A 230 14.37 4.17 3.17
CA PHE A 230 14.36 4.01 1.72
C PHE A 230 13.51 5.07 1.02
N LEU A 231 12.39 5.49 1.61
CA LEU A 231 11.59 6.59 1.05
C LEU A 231 12.40 7.89 1.00
N SER A 232 13.27 8.15 1.98
CA SER A 232 14.21 9.27 1.93
C SER A 232 15.18 9.13 0.75
N ILE A 233 15.73 7.93 0.53
CA ILE A 233 16.58 7.65 -0.65
C ILE A 233 15.81 7.92 -1.95
N ALA A 234 14.54 7.52 -2.07
CA ALA A 234 13.72 7.80 -3.24
C ALA A 234 13.57 9.31 -3.49
N THR A 235 13.36 10.11 -2.43
CA THR A 235 13.32 11.57 -2.56
C THR A 235 14.66 12.18 -2.94
N ILE A 236 15.77 11.58 -2.51
CA ILE A 236 17.11 12.00 -2.91
C ILE A 236 17.33 11.72 -4.40
N ILE A 237 16.99 10.52 -4.88
CA ILE A 237 17.10 10.14 -6.29
C ILE A 237 16.24 11.09 -7.15
N THR A 238 14.97 11.29 -6.81
CA THR A 238 14.08 12.20 -7.56
C THR A 238 14.54 13.65 -7.49
N GLY A 239 15.04 14.11 -6.34
CA GLY A 239 15.64 15.43 -6.19
C GLY A 239 16.92 15.61 -7.02
N THR A 240 17.78 14.58 -7.10
CA THR A 240 18.97 14.59 -7.97
C THR A 240 18.56 14.80 -9.43
N GLN A 241 17.51 14.13 -9.89
CA GLN A 241 16.99 14.36 -11.24
C GLN A 241 16.59 15.83 -11.44
N LYS A 242 15.79 16.38 -10.52
CA LYS A 242 15.19 17.70 -10.67
C LYS A 242 16.16 18.87 -10.49
N TYR A 243 17.15 18.74 -9.61
CA TYR A 243 18.03 19.85 -9.25
C TYR A 243 19.46 19.71 -9.76
N VAL A 244 19.91 18.48 -10.06
CA VAL A 244 21.27 18.23 -10.55
C VAL A 244 21.23 17.90 -12.04
N VAL A 245 20.50 16.87 -12.46
CA VAL A 245 20.47 16.44 -13.88
C VAL A 245 19.88 17.52 -14.77
N GLU A 246 18.70 18.03 -14.43
CA GLU A 246 18.00 19.08 -15.20
C GLU A 246 18.74 20.44 -15.18
N SER A 247 19.72 20.64 -14.29
CA SER A 247 20.55 21.85 -14.28
C SER A 247 21.62 21.87 -15.38
N TYR A 248 22.00 20.71 -15.92
CA TYR A 248 22.93 20.60 -17.03
C TYR A 248 22.21 20.68 -18.37
N GLU A 249 22.80 21.43 -19.31
CA GLU A 249 22.36 21.44 -20.70
C GLU A 249 22.36 20.02 -21.32
N ALA A 250 21.48 19.78 -22.29
CA ALA A 250 21.28 18.47 -22.89
C ALA A 250 22.58 17.85 -23.45
N ASN A 251 23.44 18.68 -24.02
CA ASN A 251 24.69 18.26 -24.67
C ASN A 251 25.91 18.31 -23.74
N HIS A 252 25.73 18.66 -22.46
CA HIS A 252 26.85 18.75 -21.54
C HIS A 252 27.42 17.35 -21.27
N PRO A 253 28.75 17.14 -21.36
CA PRO A 253 29.36 15.81 -21.25
C PRO A 253 29.06 15.11 -19.91
N MET A 254 28.93 15.90 -18.83
CA MET A 254 28.57 15.37 -17.50
C MET A 254 27.15 14.77 -17.46
N ARG A 255 26.22 15.26 -18.28
CA ARG A 255 24.82 14.82 -18.24
C ARG A 255 24.68 13.35 -18.61
N GLY A 256 25.42 12.87 -19.61
CA GLY A 256 25.40 11.46 -20.01
C GLY A 256 25.83 10.52 -18.89
N TRP A 257 26.87 10.89 -18.14
CA TRP A 257 27.34 10.09 -17.00
C TRP A 257 26.33 10.09 -15.84
N ILE A 258 25.74 11.25 -15.51
CA ILE A 258 24.75 11.33 -14.43
C ILE A 258 23.47 10.57 -14.82
N VAL A 259 22.97 10.71 -16.05
CA VAL A 259 21.79 9.96 -16.54
C VAL A 259 22.00 8.44 -16.41
N THR A 260 23.18 7.95 -16.79
CA THR A 260 23.56 6.53 -16.59
C THR A 260 23.58 6.17 -15.11
N SER A 261 24.16 7.02 -14.26
CA SER A 261 24.17 6.82 -12.80
C SER A 261 22.76 6.77 -12.21
N MET A 262 21.82 7.56 -12.73
CA MET A 262 20.41 7.55 -12.31
C MET A 262 19.72 6.23 -12.65
N ALA A 263 20.01 5.65 -13.83
CA ALA A 263 19.48 4.33 -14.19
C ALA A 263 20.01 3.24 -13.25
N ILE A 264 21.31 3.27 -12.92
CA ILE A 264 21.91 2.34 -11.95
C ILE A 264 21.27 2.52 -10.57
N ALA A 265 21.13 3.75 -10.10
CA ALA A 265 20.49 4.06 -8.81
C ALA A 265 19.05 3.53 -8.75
N PHE A 266 18.29 3.65 -9.84
CA PHE A 266 16.95 3.08 -9.94
C PHE A 266 16.94 1.56 -9.76
N TRP A 267 17.78 0.82 -10.48
CA TRP A 267 17.80 -0.65 -10.38
C TRP A 267 18.28 -1.13 -9.01
N VAL A 268 19.29 -0.48 -8.43
CA VAL A 268 19.73 -0.77 -7.07
C VAL A 268 18.61 -0.51 -6.07
N TYR A 269 17.90 0.62 -6.20
CA TYR A 269 16.77 0.95 -5.35
C TYR A 269 15.65 -0.08 -5.44
N VAL A 270 15.23 -0.44 -6.66
CA VAL A 270 14.17 -1.44 -6.91
C VAL A 270 14.55 -2.78 -6.31
N PHE A 271 15.78 -3.26 -6.55
CA PHE A 271 16.25 -4.52 -5.99
C PHE A 271 16.22 -4.51 -4.45
N MET A 272 16.83 -3.49 -3.84
CA MET A 272 16.92 -3.39 -2.37
C MET A 272 15.54 -3.29 -1.72
N THR A 273 14.64 -2.50 -2.29
CA THR A 273 13.30 -2.30 -1.73
C THR A 273 12.37 -3.48 -1.97
N PHE A 274 12.56 -4.23 -3.06
CA PHE A 274 11.86 -5.50 -3.27
C PHE A 274 12.31 -6.55 -2.25
N CYS A 275 13.62 -6.69 -2.02
CA CYS A 275 14.16 -7.55 -0.96
C CYS A 275 13.66 -7.12 0.43
N LEU A 276 13.62 -5.82 0.72
CA LEU A 276 13.06 -5.29 1.96
C LEU A 276 11.60 -5.68 2.14
N ALA A 277 10.76 -5.47 1.13
CA ALA A 277 9.34 -5.79 1.20
C ALA A 277 9.13 -7.29 1.51
N ILE A 278 9.83 -8.18 0.81
CA ILE A 278 9.77 -9.63 1.06
C ILE A 278 10.24 -9.94 2.48
N PHE A 279 11.41 -9.42 2.89
CA PHE A 279 12.00 -9.69 4.18
C PHE A 279 11.10 -9.23 5.33
N GLN A 280 10.62 -7.98 5.28
CA GLN A 280 9.78 -7.42 6.35
C GLN A 280 8.47 -8.18 6.47
N TYR A 281 7.70 -8.34 5.40
CA TYR A 281 6.42 -9.07 5.52
C TYR A 281 6.63 -10.52 5.94
N SER A 282 7.63 -11.22 5.42
CA SER A 282 7.93 -12.60 5.86
C SER A 282 8.28 -12.66 7.35
N PHE A 283 9.07 -11.71 7.83
CA PHE A 283 9.44 -11.64 9.24
C PHE A 283 8.24 -11.29 10.13
N LEU A 284 7.48 -10.26 9.76
CA LEU A 284 6.29 -9.81 10.49
C LEU A 284 5.25 -10.94 10.59
N PHE A 285 5.00 -11.68 9.51
CA PHE A 285 4.07 -12.81 9.51
C PHE A 285 4.55 -13.99 10.37
N ALA A 286 5.86 -14.19 10.48
CA ALA A 286 6.43 -15.33 11.20
C ALA A 286 6.65 -15.06 12.70
N LYS A 287 6.84 -13.80 13.10
CA LYS A 287 7.31 -13.45 14.45
C LYS A 287 6.31 -12.67 15.29
N HIS A 288 5.40 -11.92 14.67
CA HIS A 288 4.55 -10.98 15.37
C HIS A 288 3.07 -11.26 15.11
N THR A 289 2.24 -11.11 16.15
CA THR A 289 0.79 -11.24 16.04
C THR A 289 0.16 -9.86 16.01
N TYR A 290 -0.37 -9.50 14.85
CA TYR A 290 -0.94 -8.19 14.59
C TYR A 290 -2.47 -8.21 14.72
N LEU A 291 -3.00 -7.69 15.82
CA LEU A 291 -4.45 -7.58 16.01
C LEU A 291 -5.03 -6.50 15.10
N LEU A 292 -6.07 -6.84 14.32
CA LEU A 292 -6.76 -5.89 13.43
C LEU A 292 -7.33 -4.67 14.17
N THR A 293 -7.75 -4.83 15.43
CA THR A 293 -8.23 -3.72 16.27
C THR A 293 -7.14 -2.70 16.60
N LYS A 294 -5.87 -3.10 16.56
CA LYS A 294 -4.69 -2.25 16.72
C LYS A 294 -4.12 -1.75 15.38
N PHE A 295 -4.77 -2.03 14.24
CA PHE A 295 -4.26 -1.65 12.93
C PHE A 295 -4.00 -0.14 12.86
N MET A 296 -2.81 0.22 12.39
CA MET A 296 -2.39 1.59 12.13
C MET A 296 -1.90 1.74 10.69
N PRO A 297 -2.13 2.88 10.03
CA PRO A 297 -1.64 3.12 8.67
C PRO A 297 -0.13 2.94 8.50
N SER A 298 0.67 3.07 9.57
CA SER A 298 2.11 2.79 9.55
C SER A 298 2.47 1.36 9.13
N TRP A 299 1.54 0.40 9.21
CA TRP A 299 1.77 -0.97 8.74
C TRP A 299 1.94 -1.05 7.22
N LEU A 300 1.59 0.01 6.49
CA LEU A 300 1.84 0.15 5.06
C LEU A 300 3.30 0.53 4.74
N LEU A 301 4.05 1.06 5.71
CA LEU A 301 5.40 1.57 5.48
C LEU A 301 6.38 0.53 4.88
N PRO A 302 6.31 -0.78 5.20
CA PRO A 302 7.14 -1.80 4.55
C PRO A 302 6.96 -1.93 3.04
N ILE A 303 5.74 -1.74 2.49
CA ILE A 303 5.51 -1.86 1.04
C ILE A 303 5.77 -0.55 0.27
N PHE A 304 5.77 0.59 0.97
CA PHE A 304 5.91 1.88 0.31
C PHE A 304 7.24 2.06 -0.45
N PRO A 305 8.40 1.63 0.07
CA PRO A 305 9.67 1.77 -0.65
C PRO A 305 9.62 1.21 -2.07
N ILE A 306 9.13 -0.03 -2.24
CA ILE A 306 9.04 -0.63 -3.57
C ILE A 306 8.02 0.12 -4.44
N MET A 307 6.90 0.57 -3.86
CA MET A 307 5.92 1.42 -4.56
C MET A 307 6.57 2.66 -5.19
N LEU A 308 7.45 3.35 -4.45
CA LEU A 308 8.13 4.57 -4.93
C LEU A 308 9.07 4.30 -6.12
N GLY A 309 9.41 3.04 -6.42
CA GLY A 309 10.06 2.68 -7.69
C GLY A 309 9.30 3.21 -8.91
N GLY A 310 7.96 3.16 -8.90
CA GLY A 310 7.13 3.73 -9.96
C GLY A 310 7.27 5.25 -10.09
N THR A 311 7.29 5.96 -8.96
CA THR A 311 7.48 7.41 -8.96
C THR A 311 8.88 7.85 -9.39
N ILE A 312 9.92 7.06 -9.05
CA ILE A 312 11.28 7.30 -9.53
C ILE A 312 11.32 7.11 -11.05
N ALA A 313 10.74 6.02 -11.57
CA ALA A 313 10.64 5.77 -13.01
C ALA A 313 9.94 6.93 -13.74
N ALA A 314 8.82 7.41 -13.20
CA ALA A 314 8.07 8.55 -13.71
C ALA A 314 8.88 9.85 -13.80
N VAL A 315 9.91 10.01 -12.96
CA VAL A 315 10.77 11.20 -12.92
C VAL A 315 11.99 11.06 -13.83
N ILE A 316 12.63 9.88 -13.88
CA ILE A 316 13.91 9.71 -14.57
C ILE A 316 13.76 9.24 -16.02
N ALA A 317 12.68 8.53 -16.37
CA ALA A 317 12.58 7.77 -17.62
C ALA A 317 12.72 8.63 -18.89
N LYS A 318 12.17 9.86 -18.87
CA LYS A 318 12.20 10.77 -20.02
C LYS A 318 13.62 11.09 -20.49
N ASP A 319 14.56 11.23 -19.56
CA ASP A 319 15.96 11.57 -19.87
C ASP A 319 16.81 10.33 -20.21
N GLN A 320 16.26 9.12 -20.06
CA GLN A 320 16.99 7.89 -20.36
C GLN A 320 17.03 7.62 -21.86
N PRO A 321 18.10 6.99 -22.38
CA PRO A 321 18.14 6.47 -23.74
C PRO A 321 17.01 5.47 -23.98
N VAL A 322 16.52 5.37 -25.22
CA VAL A 322 15.38 4.52 -25.61
C VAL A 322 15.52 3.07 -25.10
N GLY A 323 16.70 2.47 -25.26
CA GLY A 323 16.96 1.09 -24.82
C GLY A 323 16.85 0.88 -23.30
N SER A 324 17.07 1.91 -22.48
CA SER A 324 16.96 1.84 -21.01
C SER A 324 15.62 2.38 -20.49
N ARG A 325 14.97 3.27 -21.25
CA ARG A 325 13.71 3.91 -20.88
C ARG A 325 12.58 2.91 -20.68
N MET A 326 12.34 2.03 -21.65
CA MET A 326 11.22 1.09 -21.59
C MET A 326 11.32 0.08 -20.44
N PRO A 327 12.50 -0.55 -20.17
CA PRO A 327 12.68 -1.38 -18.99
C PRO A 327 12.41 -0.65 -17.67
N ILE A 328 12.84 0.62 -17.55
CA ILE A 328 12.60 1.43 -16.34
C ILE A 328 11.11 1.71 -16.17
N ILE A 329 10.39 2.05 -17.24
CA ILE A 329 8.93 2.25 -17.21
C ILE A 329 8.21 0.96 -16.83
N ALA A 330 8.56 -0.17 -17.45
CA ALA A 330 7.94 -1.46 -17.17
C ALA A 330 8.17 -1.92 -15.71
N ALA A 331 9.41 -1.84 -15.23
CA ALA A 331 9.74 -2.16 -13.84
C ALA A 331 9.07 -1.19 -12.87
N GLY A 332 9.07 0.11 -13.17
CA GLY A 332 8.39 1.13 -12.39
C GLY A 332 6.88 0.88 -12.27
N LEU A 333 6.22 0.51 -13.37
CA LEU A 333 4.81 0.14 -13.38
C LEU A 333 4.54 -1.10 -12.52
N GLY A 334 5.37 -2.13 -12.61
CA GLY A 334 5.26 -3.33 -11.77
C GLY A 334 5.45 -3.03 -10.28
N CYS A 335 6.44 -2.20 -9.95
CA CYS A 335 6.70 -1.73 -8.59
C CYS A 335 5.52 -0.94 -8.01
N GLN A 336 4.97 -0.01 -8.80
CA GLN A 336 3.80 0.77 -8.43
C GLN A 336 2.57 -0.13 -8.22
N GLY A 337 2.34 -1.07 -9.14
CA GLY A 337 1.23 -2.02 -9.07
C GLY A 337 1.28 -2.89 -7.82
N LEU A 338 2.45 -3.44 -7.47
CA LEU A 338 2.65 -4.20 -6.24
C LEU A 338 2.29 -3.36 -5.00
N GLY A 339 2.88 -2.17 -4.88
CA GLY A 339 2.67 -1.29 -3.73
C GLY A 339 1.23 -0.83 -3.57
N PHE A 340 0.59 -0.42 -4.66
CA PHE A 340 -0.79 0.04 -4.65
C PHE A 340 -1.77 -1.10 -4.34
N THR A 341 -1.60 -2.28 -4.94
CA THR A 341 -2.48 -3.43 -4.71
C THR A 341 -2.45 -3.89 -3.26
N MET A 342 -1.25 -4.00 -2.67
CA MET A 342 -1.12 -4.32 -1.25
C MET A 342 -1.75 -3.24 -0.36
N SER A 343 -1.62 -1.96 -0.74
CA SER A 343 -2.26 -0.87 -0.01
C SER A 343 -3.78 -0.98 0.01
N ILE A 344 -4.42 -1.36 -1.11
CA ILE A 344 -5.87 -1.58 -1.18
C ILE A 344 -6.32 -2.70 -0.24
N ILE A 345 -5.60 -3.82 -0.19
CA ILE A 345 -5.90 -4.93 0.72
C ILE A 345 -5.80 -4.46 2.18
N MET A 346 -4.76 -3.71 2.51
CA MET A 346 -4.56 -3.17 3.86
C MET A 346 -5.57 -2.06 4.22
N TYR A 347 -6.07 -1.29 3.26
CA TYR A 347 -7.12 -0.29 3.50
C TYR A 347 -8.44 -0.91 3.96
N ALA A 348 -8.80 -2.10 3.46
CA ALA A 348 -9.98 -2.80 3.96
C ALA A 348 -9.89 -3.05 5.48
N HIS A 349 -8.71 -3.45 5.96
CA HIS A 349 -8.44 -3.68 7.37
C HIS A 349 -8.42 -2.37 8.16
N TYR A 350 -7.80 -1.32 7.61
CA TYR A 350 -7.78 0.00 8.23
C TYR A 350 -9.18 0.58 8.42
N ILE A 351 -10.02 0.56 7.38
CA ILE A 351 -11.40 1.05 7.45
C ILE A 351 -12.20 0.17 8.41
N GLY A 352 -12.04 -1.16 8.36
CA GLY A 352 -12.68 -2.07 9.31
C GLY A 352 -12.34 -1.73 10.77
N ARG A 353 -11.06 -1.45 11.07
CA ARG A 353 -10.62 -0.98 12.39
C ARG A 353 -11.27 0.34 12.78
N LEU A 354 -11.33 1.32 11.87
CA LEU A 354 -11.97 2.61 12.15
C LEU A 354 -13.47 2.45 12.44
N MET A 355 -14.15 1.54 11.75
CA MET A 355 -15.57 1.24 11.99
C MET A 355 -15.81 0.50 13.31
N GLN A 356 -14.89 -0.39 13.69
CA GLN A 356 -15.03 -1.21 14.90
C GLN A 356 -14.63 -0.47 16.19
N VAL A 357 -13.53 0.29 16.14
CA VAL A 357 -12.89 0.89 17.32
C VAL A 357 -12.95 2.42 17.31
N GLY A 358 -13.22 3.05 16.16
CA GLY A 358 -13.19 4.51 16.00
C GLY A 358 -11.81 5.04 15.61
N TYR A 359 -11.55 6.33 15.88
CA TYR A 359 -10.26 6.95 15.60
C TYR A 359 -9.14 6.40 16.49
N PRO A 360 -7.88 6.43 16.04
CA PRO A 360 -6.75 6.12 16.92
C PRO A 360 -6.61 7.18 18.03
N ASN A 361 -5.76 6.88 19.01
CA ASN A 361 -5.35 7.83 20.05
C ASN A 361 -4.97 9.17 19.38
N ARG A 362 -5.38 10.29 20.00
CA ARG A 362 -5.17 11.65 19.48
C ARG A 362 -3.74 11.89 19.02
N GLU A 363 -2.74 11.37 19.74
CA GLU A 363 -1.34 11.54 19.39
C GLU A 363 -1.09 10.96 18.00
N HIS A 364 -1.57 9.75 17.73
CA HIS A 364 -1.39 9.00 16.49
C HIS A 364 -2.21 9.46 15.28
N ARG A 365 -3.12 10.43 15.42
CA ARG A 365 -3.99 10.86 14.32
C ARG A 365 -3.24 11.52 13.17
N GLY A 366 -2.10 12.16 13.43
CA GLY A 366 -1.23 12.69 12.37
C GLY A 366 -0.75 11.61 11.38
N ALA A 367 -0.55 10.37 11.86
CA ALA A 367 -0.13 9.26 11.02
C ALA A 367 -1.24 8.75 10.07
N MET A 368 -2.50 9.17 10.25
CA MET A 368 -3.60 8.78 9.36
C MET A 368 -3.42 9.30 7.93
N PHE A 369 -2.66 10.39 7.75
CA PHE A 369 -2.34 10.92 6.43
C PHE A 369 -1.47 9.97 5.59
N ILE A 370 -0.85 8.94 6.17
CA ILE A 370 -0.17 7.87 5.41
C ILE A 370 -1.13 7.26 4.37
N GLY A 371 -2.43 7.16 4.67
CA GLY A 371 -3.44 6.66 3.74
C GLY A 371 -3.65 7.51 2.48
N VAL A 372 -3.19 8.76 2.46
CA VAL A 372 -3.22 9.62 1.26
C VAL A 372 -2.17 9.20 0.23
N GLY A 373 -1.06 8.60 0.70
CA GLY A 373 0.13 8.32 -0.11
C GLY A 373 -0.15 7.40 -1.30
N PRO A 374 -0.58 6.14 -1.09
CA PRO A 374 -0.75 5.16 -2.16
C PRO A 374 -1.56 5.62 -3.37
N PRO A 375 -2.79 6.15 -3.24
CA PRO A 375 -3.51 6.66 -4.40
C PRO A 375 -2.80 7.85 -5.07
N SER A 376 -2.23 8.77 -4.28
CA SER A 376 -1.55 9.97 -4.80
C SER A 376 -0.29 9.65 -5.60
N PHE A 377 0.61 8.84 -5.04
CA PHE A 377 1.84 8.43 -5.70
C PHE A 377 1.58 7.52 -6.90
N THR A 378 0.49 6.75 -6.90
CA THR A 378 0.08 5.96 -8.07
C THR A 378 -0.43 6.86 -9.20
N ALA A 379 -1.28 7.84 -8.90
CA ALA A 379 -1.71 8.85 -9.88
C ALA A 379 -0.51 9.61 -10.49
N LEU A 380 0.43 10.03 -9.64
CA LEU A 380 1.69 10.63 -10.06
C LEU A 380 2.47 9.72 -11.02
N ALA A 381 2.69 8.46 -10.63
CA ALA A 381 3.50 7.52 -11.38
C ALA A 381 2.89 7.22 -12.75
N PHE A 382 1.57 7.02 -12.82
CA PHE A 382 0.88 6.76 -14.08
C PHE A 382 1.03 7.91 -15.06
N ILE A 383 0.73 9.15 -14.63
CA ILE A 383 0.87 10.32 -15.51
C ILE A 383 2.32 10.52 -15.93
N GLY A 384 3.26 10.47 -14.98
CA GLY A 384 4.67 10.74 -15.28
C GLY A 384 5.32 9.70 -16.19
N MET A 385 5.02 8.41 -16.01
CA MET A 385 5.50 7.36 -16.91
C MET A 385 4.86 7.45 -18.30
N ALA A 386 3.56 7.75 -18.40
CA ALA A 386 2.91 7.93 -19.70
C ALA A 386 3.45 9.16 -20.46
N ASN A 387 3.81 10.23 -19.73
CA ASN A 387 4.46 11.42 -20.29
C ASN A 387 5.94 11.19 -20.66
N ALA A 388 6.56 10.10 -20.18
CA ALA A 388 7.92 9.73 -20.53
C ALA A 388 8.01 8.94 -21.85
N LEU A 389 6.90 8.41 -22.36
CA LEU A 389 6.85 7.76 -23.68
C LEU A 389 7.11 8.77 -24.80
N GLU A 390 7.76 8.32 -25.87
CA GLU A 390 7.95 9.11 -27.09
C GLU A 390 6.62 9.32 -27.81
N ASP A 391 6.49 10.39 -28.58
CA ASP A 391 5.23 10.72 -29.24
C ASP A 391 4.89 9.76 -30.40
N ASP A 392 5.91 9.12 -30.98
CA ASP A 392 5.81 8.05 -31.97
C ASP A 392 5.76 6.64 -31.35
N PHE A 393 5.68 6.54 -30.01
CA PHE A 393 5.55 5.25 -29.35
C PHE A 393 4.25 4.56 -29.75
N ASP A 394 4.42 3.35 -30.27
CA ASP A 394 3.35 2.41 -30.59
C ASP A 394 3.76 1.03 -30.07
N LEU A 395 2.96 0.48 -29.17
CA LEU A 395 3.26 -0.79 -28.50
C LEU A 395 3.27 -1.98 -29.49
N GLN A 396 2.42 -1.95 -30.51
CA GLN A 396 2.19 -3.07 -31.43
C GLN A 396 2.57 -2.74 -32.89
N GLY A 397 2.79 -1.46 -33.21
CA GLY A 397 3.06 -1.00 -34.57
C GLY A 397 1.81 -0.94 -35.45
N ASP A 398 0.62 -1.06 -34.86
CA ASP A 398 -0.68 -1.08 -35.53
C ASP A 398 -1.50 0.21 -35.34
N GLY A 399 -0.96 1.17 -34.58
CA GLY A 399 -1.60 2.44 -34.24
C GLY A 399 -2.72 2.35 -33.19
N LEU A 400 -2.99 1.19 -32.59
CA LEU A 400 -4.10 1.02 -31.66
C LEU A 400 -3.74 1.40 -30.22
N ILE A 401 -2.53 1.06 -29.76
CA ILE A 401 -2.04 1.41 -28.42
C ILE A 401 -0.82 2.33 -28.56
N ASP A 402 -1.11 3.59 -28.87
CA ASP A 402 -0.12 4.65 -28.99
C ASP A 402 0.12 5.37 -27.65
N ALA A 403 1.08 6.29 -27.64
CA ALA A 403 1.37 7.14 -26.48
C ALA A 403 0.15 7.95 -25.99
N ASN A 404 -0.71 8.40 -26.89
CA ASN A 404 -1.85 9.26 -26.55
C ASN A 404 -2.95 8.49 -25.82
N VAL A 405 -3.23 7.24 -26.25
CA VAL A 405 -4.14 6.32 -25.56
C VAL A 405 -3.60 6.04 -24.16
N LEU A 406 -2.31 5.74 -24.00
CA LEU A 406 -1.72 5.49 -22.69
C LEU A 406 -1.74 6.73 -21.77
N ARG A 407 -1.48 7.93 -22.30
CA ARG A 407 -1.62 9.19 -21.55
C ARG A 407 -3.06 9.45 -21.13
N THR A 408 -4.04 9.15 -21.99
CA THR A 408 -5.46 9.27 -21.66
C THR A 408 -5.86 8.30 -20.54
N LEU A 409 -5.45 7.03 -20.64
CA LEU A 409 -5.69 6.03 -19.59
C LEU A 409 -5.04 6.41 -18.26
N ALA A 410 -3.83 6.97 -18.31
CA ALA A 410 -3.13 7.47 -17.13
C ALA A 410 -3.90 8.61 -16.44
N ILE A 411 -4.44 9.57 -17.20
CA ILE A 411 -5.24 10.68 -16.66
C ILE A 411 -6.55 10.18 -16.04
N VAL A 412 -7.29 9.30 -16.73
CA VAL A 412 -8.54 8.73 -16.23
C VAL A 412 -8.31 7.98 -14.91
N SER A 413 -7.26 7.15 -14.87
CA SER A 413 -6.87 6.41 -13.67
C SER A 413 -6.42 7.35 -12.55
N ALA A 414 -5.64 8.39 -12.88
CA ALA A 414 -5.17 9.37 -11.91
C ALA A 414 -6.34 10.16 -11.29
N LEU A 415 -7.34 10.56 -12.06
CA LEU A 415 -8.54 11.25 -11.54
C LEU A 415 -9.33 10.35 -10.57
N PHE A 416 -9.51 9.08 -10.91
CA PHE A 416 -10.16 8.10 -10.04
C PHE A 416 -9.43 7.98 -8.70
N LEU A 417 -8.10 7.86 -8.74
CA LEU A 417 -7.26 7.74 -7.55
C LEU A 417 -7.15 9.05 -6.76
N TRP A 418 -7.17 10.20 -7.43
CA TRP A 418 -7.09 11.51 -6.80
C TRP A 418 -8.27 11.77 -5.86
N VAL A 419 -9.50 11.39 -6.25
CA VAL A 419 -10.68 11.50 -5.37
C VAL A 419 -10.55 10.57 -4.17
N LEU A 420 -10.01 9.36 -4.34
CA LEU A 420 -9.75 8.44 -3.23
C LEU A 420 -8.71 9.03 -2.24
N ALA A 421 -7.63 9.63 -2.76
CA ALA A 421 -6.64 10.32 -1.95
C ALA A 421 -7.25 11.49 -1.17
N MET A 422 -8.08 12.30 -1.83
CA MET A 422 -8.80 13.41 -1.20
C MET A 422 -9.72 12.91 -0.08
N TRP A 423 -10.42 11.79 -0.27
CA TRP A 423 -11.26 11.22 0.77
C TRP A 423 -10.46 10.85 2.02
N PHE A 424 -9.34 10.12 1.85
CA PHE A 424 -8.45 9.80 2.98
C PHE A 424 -7.88 11.06 3.65
N PHE A 425 -7.53 12.07 2.87
CA PHE A 425 -7.06 13.37 3.38
C PHE A 425 -8.11 14.00 4.28
N MET A 426 -9.37 14.06 3.84
CA MET A 426 -10.46 14.67 4.61
C MET A 426 -10.75 13.91 5.90
N ILE A 427 -10.72 12.57 5.87
CA ILE A 427 -10.89 11.75 7.07
C ILE A 427 -9.76 12.01 8.08
N ALA A 428 -8.50 12.01 7.63
CA ALA A 428 -7.36 12.30 8.49
C ALA A 428 -7.40 13.73 9.06
N PHE A 429 -7.77 14.71 8.24
CA PHE A 429 -7.92 16.11 8.64
C PHE A 429 -9.01 16.29 9.71
N ILE A 430 -10.19 15.72 9.50
CA ILE A 430 -11.29 15.76 10.48
C ILE A 430 -10.87 15.05 11.78
N ALA A 431 -10.17 13.92 11.70
CA ALA A 431 -9.70 13.21 12.88
C ALA A 431 -8.76 14.07 13.75
N VAL A 432 -7.80 14.77 13.13
CA VAL A 432 -6.88 15.69 13.83
C VAL A 432 -7.61 16.89 14.40
N LEU A 433 -8.60 17.45 13.69
CA LEU A 433 -9.42 18.55 14.21
C LEU A 433 -10.29 18.13 15.40
N HIS A 434 -10.81 16.90 15.36
CA HIS A 434 -11.68 16.37 16.41
C HIS A 434 -10.96 16.17 17.75
N SER A 435 -9.69 15.78 17.74
CA SER A 435 -8.84 15.78 18.93
C SER A 435 -7.40 16.01 18.49
N ARG A 436 -6.89 17.19 18.85
CA ARG A 436 -5.54 17.62 18.46
C ARG A 436 -4.51 16.87 19.31
N PRO A 437 -3.43 16.36 18.69
CA PRO A 437 -2.34 15.75 19.45
C PRO A 437 -1.68 16.79 20.36
N GLU A 438 -1.39 16.40 21.60
CA GLU A 438 -0.74 17.25 22.61
C GLU A 438 0.77 17.00 22.67
N TYR A 439 1.19 15.76 22.42
CA TYR A 439 2.57 15.33 22.44
C TYR A 439 3.06 15.05 21.03
N PHE A 440 4.23 15.59 20.72
CA PHE A 440 4.85 15.35 19.42
C PHE A 440 5.35 13.90 19.35
N HIS A 441 5.08 13.25 18.23
CA HIS A 441 5.78 12.05 17.80
C HIS A 441 6.20 12.17 16.34
N LEU A 442 7.09 11.29 15.89
CA LEU A 442 7.65 11.34 14.54
C LEU A 442 6.60 11.06 13.45
N GLY A 443 5.49 10.42 13.80
CA GLY A 443 4.34 10.21 12.91
C GLY A 443 3.67 11.50 12.42
N TRP A 444 3.90 12.66 13.05
CA TRP A 444 3.38 13.96 12.56
C TRP A 444 3.88 14.31 11.16
N TRP A 445 5.06 13.82 10.76
CA TRP A 445 5.62 14.04 9.42
C TRP A 445 4.76 13.46 8.28
N ALA A 446 3.85 12.53 8.58
CA ALA A 446 2.84 12.07 7.64
C ALA A 446 1.84 13.17 7.21
N MET A 447 1.69 14.25 7.98
CA MET A 447 0.92 15.43 7.56
C MET A 447 1.58 16.19 6.40
N VAL A 448 2.84 15.87 6.08
CA VAL A 448 3.62 16.53 5.02
C VAL A 448 3.90 15.59 3.85
N PHE A 449 4.57 14.45 4.07
CA PHE A 449 5.10 13.68 2.93
C PHE A 449 4.02 13.12 1.96
N PRO A 450 3.05 12.30 2.40
CA PRO A 450 1.95 11.84 1.54
C PRO A 450 1.21 12.97 0.82
N ASN A 451 0.99 14.07 1.53
CA ASN A 451 0.28 15.22 1.01
C ASN A 451 1.08 15.98 -0.05
N SER A 452 2.42 15.94 0.00
CA SER A 452 3.24 16.47 -1.10
C SER A 452 3.00 15.69 -2.39
N GLY A 453 2.88 14.35 -2.32
CA GLY A 453 2.50 13.51 -3.45
C GLY A 453 1.10 13.83 -3.98
N PHE A 454 0.14 14.07 -3.07
CA PHE A 454 -1.23 14.48 -3.44
C PHE A 454 -1.26 15.79 -4.22
N ILE A 455 -0.47 16.78 -3.79
CA ILE A 455 -0.38 18.07 -4.47
C ILE A 455 0.32 17.92 -5.82
N ILE A 456 1.40 17.15 -5.93
CA ILE A 456 2.05 16.92 -7.22
C ILE A 456 1.11 16.18 -8.18
N ALA A 457 0.33 15.20 -7.71
CA ALA A 457 -0.70 14.57 -8.52
C ALA A 457 -1.74 15.58 -9.00
N THR A 458 -2.16 16.52 -8.15
CA THR A 458 -3.06 17.62 -8.50
C THR A 458 -2.46 18.53 -9.59
N ILE A 459 -1.18 18.88 -9.48
CA ILE A 459 -0.45 19.65 -10.50
C ILE A 459 -0.42 18.89 -11.83
N ASN A 460 -0.08 17.59 -11.80
CA ASN A 460 0.00 16.77 -13.00
C ASN A 460 -1.36 16.64 -13.69
N ILE A 461 -2.45 16.46 -12.92
CA ILE A 461 -3.82 16.45 -13.44
C ILE A 461 -4.17 17.81 -14.06
N GLY A 462 -3.88 18.93 -13.38
CA GLY A 462 -4.13 20.27 -13.91
C GLY A 462 -3.38 20.54 -15.20
N ASN A 463 -2.11 20.12 -15.30
CA ASN A 463 -1.31 20.24 -16.53
C ASN A 463 -1.88 19.39 -17.66
N SER A 464 -2.30 18.16 -17.36
CA SER A 464 -2.91 17.25 -18.33
C SER A 464 -4.25 17.75 -18.86
N LEU A 465 -5.08 18.32 -18.00
CA LEU A 465 -6.38 18.91 -18.36
C LEU A 465 -6.26 20.33 -18.93
N LYS A 466 -5.07 20.95 -18.83
CA LYS A 466 -4.82 22.37 -19.14
C LYS A 466 -5.80 23.30 -18.40
N ASP A 467 -6.05 22.99 -17.13
CA ASP A 467 -7.00 23.70 -16.28
C ASP A 467 -6.27 24.58 -15.25
N GLU A 468 -6.32 25.90 -15.47
CA GLU A 468 -5.68 26.88 -14.58
C GLU A 468 -6.27 26.90 -13.17
N VAL A 469 -7.56 26.59 -12.99
CA VAL A 469 -8.20 26.60 -11.67
C VAL A 469 -7.59 25.51 -10.79
N ILE A 470 -7.42 24.30 -11.34
CA ILE A 470 -6.76 23.19 -10.63
C ILE A 470 -5.31 23.56 -10.28
N LEU A 471 -4.60 24.24 -11.18
CA LEU A 471 -3.22 24.67 -10.93
C LEU A 471 -3.13 25.74 -9.82
N TYR A 472 -4.04 26.71 -9.77
CA TYR A 472 -4.11 27.68 -8.66
C TYR A 472 -4.46 27.01 -7.32
N VAL A 473 -5.35 26.01 -7.32
CA VAL A 473 -5.62 25.19 -6.13
C VAL A 473 -4.35 24.48 -5.67
N ALA A 474 -3.56 23.92 -6.59
CA ALA A 474 -2.31 23.27 -6.25
C ALA A 474 -1.26 24.22 -5.65
N ASN A 475 -1.17 25.47 -6.12
CA ASN A 475 -0.33 26.49 -5.48
C ASN A 475 -0.77 26.76 -4.04
N GLY A 476 -2.09 26.92 -3.81
CA GLY A 476 -2.66 27.14 -2.48
C GLY A 476 -2.34 25.99 -1.52
N LEU A 477 -2.50 24.75 -1.99
CA LEU A 477 -2.12 23.56 -1.22
C LEU A 477 -0.61 23.49 -0.97
N THR A 478 0.22 23.94 -1.92
CA THR A 478 1.68 24.02 -1.75
C THR A 478 2.06 25.00 -0.65
N ILE A 479 1.41 26.16 -0.57
CA ILE A 479 1.64 27.13 0.51
C ILE A 479 1.21 26.51 1.85
N ALA A 480 0.05 25.87 1.91
CA ALA A 480 -0.45 25.23 3.12
C ALA A 480 0.50 24.13 3.63
N ILE A 481 1.07 23.32 2.74
CA ILE A 481 1.97 22.24 3.14
C ILE A 481 3.36 22.74 3.55
N LEU A 482 3.84 23.85 2.97
CA LEU A 482 5.04 24.53 3.44
C LEU A 482 4.86 25.06 4.86
N CYS A 483 3.72 25.69 5.15
CA CYS A 483 3.37 26.10 6.51
C CYS A 483 3.30 24.90 7.46
N MET A 484 2.72 23.77 7.02
CA MET A 484 2.69 22.54 7.80
C MET A 484 4.10 21.98 8.07
N TRP A 485 4.99 22.00 7.07
CA TRP A 485 6.39 21.55 7.25
C TRP A 485 7.11 22.39 8.33
N VAL A 486 6.97 23.72 8.28
CA VAL A 486 7.57 24.61 9.31
C VAL A 486 6.97 24.32 10.69
N PHE A 487 5.65 24.15 10.76
CA PHE A 487 4.94 23.83 12.00
C PHE A 487 5.43 22.50 12.61
N VAL A 488 5.51 21.43 11.82
CA VAL A 488 5.97 20.12 12.29
C VAL A 488 7.45 20.17 12.68
N LEU A 489 8.30 20.86 11.91
CA LEU A 489 9.72 21.02 12.24
C LEU A 489 9.93 21.73 13.57
N TYR A 490 9.20 22.82 13.82
CA TYR A 490 9.24 23.54 15.09
C TYR A 490 8.91 22.61 16.28
N HIS A 491 7.82 21.83 16.18
CA HIS A 491 7.43 20.89 17.22
C HIS A 491 8.44 19.75 17.38
N ASN A 492 9.04 19.27 16.28
CA ASN A 492 10.10 18.27 16.32
C ASN A 492 11.32 18.78 17.12
N ILE A 493 11.81 19.99 16.81
CA ILE A 493 12.96 20.59 17.50
C ILE A 493 12.62 20.81 18.98
N ARG A 494 11.43 21.37 19.27
CA ARG A 494 10.94 21.59 20.64
C ARG A 494 10.86 20.27 21.42
N ALA A 495 10.39 19.18 20.81
CA ALA A 495 10.32 17.86 21.43
C ALA A 495 11.71 17.30 21.77
N VAL A 496 12.72 17.53 20.92
CA VAL A 496 14.12 17.16 21.23
C VAL A 496 14.65 17.94 22.42
N VAL A 497 14.42 19.26 22.46
CA VAL A 497 14.92 20.15 23.53
C VAL A 497 14.26 19.81 24.86
N VAL A 498 12.94 19.62 24.86
CA VAL A 498 12.14 19.35 26.06
C VAL A 498 12.20 17.87 26.48
N GLN A 499 12.80 16.99 25.66
CA GLN A 499 12.96 15.55 25.92
C GLN A 499 11.65 14.75 25.91
N ASP A 500 10.76 15.13 25.00
CA ASP A 500 9.51 14.40 24.74
C ASP A 500 9.71 13.25 23.73
N ILE A 501 10.86 13.25 23.03
CA ILE A 501 11.35 12.19 22.15
C ILE A 501 12.85 11.95 22.42
N MET A 502 13.39 10.85 21.90
CA MET A 502 14.69 10.28 22.29
C MET A 502 14.77 10.07 23.80
N TYR A 503 13.80 9.38 24.38
CA TYR A 503 13.71 9.12 25.81
C TYR A 503 13.04 7.74 26.07
N PRO A 504 13.49 6.95 27.08
CA PRO A 504 12.89 5.67 27.41
C PRO A 504 11.37 5.75 27.56
N GLY A 505 10.64 4.87 26.89
CA GLY A 505 9.17 4.83 26.98
C GLY A 505 8.43 5.75 26.01
N ARG A 506 9.13 6.54 25.18
CA ARG A 506 8.48 7.62 24.40
C ARG A 506 8.54 7.46 22.88
N ASP A 507 9.50 6.72 22.36
CA ASP A 507 9.72 6.56 20.91
C ASP A 507 9.26 5.16 20.44
N GLU A 508 9.51 4.84 19.17
CA GLU A 508 9.04 3.61 18.52
C GLU A 508 9.76 2.33 18.99
N ASP A 509 10.75 2.47 19.86
CA ASP A 509 11.54 1.39 20.46
C ASP A 509 10.88 0.77 21.72
N VAL A 510 9.58 0.99 21.90
CA VAL A 510 8.77 0.47 23.02
C VAL A 510 7.44 -0.12 22.53
N GLU A 511 7.04 -1.26 23.10
CA GLU A 511 5.75 -1.94 22.86
C GLU A 511 4.63 -1.30 23.72
N ASP A 512 3.38 -1.27 23.22
CA ASP A 512 2.21 -0.71 23.97
C ASP A 512 1.44 -1.76 24.79
#